data_AF-A0A068UPX4-F1
#
_entry.id   AF-A0A068UPX4-F1
#
_cell.length_a   1.000
_cell.length_b   1.000
_cell.length_c   1.000
_cell.angle_alpha   90.00
_cell.angle_beta   90.00
_cell.angle_gamma   90.00
#
_symmetry.space_group_name_H-M   'P 1'
#
loop_
_entity.id
_entity.type
_entity.pdbx_description
1 polymer ?
#
loop_
_entity_poly.entity_id
_entity_poly.type
_entity_poly.pdbx_seq_one_letter_code
_entity_poly.pdbx_strand_id
1 'polypeptide(L)'
;MLRRKATKIEVKLDDKEELEESRTSNLWAGHILRRITTSFAKQMEVEVKLRLPDSAAHRKVLSLLSPFHTKTHHQRNSFYDGAAGELSSRRAVLRLRFYENSQPLKCFICLKAKAVIVDGVSRVEEDEEEVDFEVGLQCLEDATKLVDVDSRVARRAREEFGVKAGFVGLGGFRNVRNVYERMRLSTHIRRCQSLRLFGLESCLSNYCHVGGCLLIPVKKQKVDAAINQAF
;
A
#
# COMPACT_ATOMS: atom_id res chain seq x y z
N MET A 1 19.86 -16.10 -79.50
CA MET A 1 21.32 -16.20 -79.26
C MET A 1 21.67 -15.42 -77.99
N LEU A 2 22.51 -16.02 -77.14
CA LEU A 2 23.28 -15.47 -75.99
C LEU A 2 22.59 -15.13 -74.64
N ARG A 3 22.76 -16.09 -73.71
CA ARG A 3 23.22 -16.02 -72.29
C ARG A 3 22.37 -15.23 -71.28
N ARG A 4 22.12 -15.74 -70.07
CA ARG A 4 23.12 -16.06 -69.01
C ARG A 4 22.75 -17.31 -68.19
N LYS A 5 23.79 -18.04 -67.76
CA LYS A 5 23.76 -19.17 -66.82
C LYS A 5 23.59 -18.68 -65.39
N ALA A 6 22.83 -19.41 -64.57
CA ALA A 6 22.76 -19.21 -63.13
C ALA A 6 23.97 -19.87 -62.44
N THR A 7 24.68 -19.12 -61.61
CA THR A 7 25.79 -19.61 -60.78
C THR A 7 25.24 -20.22 -59.49
N LYS A 8 25.56 -21.50 -59.28
CA LYS A 8 25.38 -22.25 -58.05
C LYS A 8 26.36 -21.69 -57.00
N ILE A 9 25.85 -21.21 -55.86
CA ILE A 9 26.67 -20.89 -54.70
C ILE A 9 26.51 -22.05 -53.72
N GLU A 10 27.55 -22.87 -53.59
CA GLU A 10 27.73 -23.82 -52.50
C GLU A 10 28.42 -23.06 -51.36
N VAL A 11 27.73 -22.91 -50.23
CA VAL A 11 28.34 -22.42 -48.99
C VAL A 11 28.84 -23.64 -48.23
N LYS A 12 30.16 -23.68 -48.02
CA LYS A 12 30.86 -24.69 -47.23
C LYS A 12 30.47 -24.52 -45.76
N LEU A 13 30.17 -25.65 -45.12
CA LEU A 13 29.90 -25.78 -43.68
C LEU A 13 31.23 -25.74 -42.94
N ASP A 14 31.58 -24.61 -42.35
CA ASP A 14 32.61 -24.50 -41.31
C ASP A 14 32.32 -23.23 -40.48
N ASP A 15 31.27 -23.25 -39.64
CA ASP A 15 30.97 -22.20 -38.65
C ASP A 15 30.09 -22.77 -37.50
N LYS A 16 30.47 -23.94 -36.98
CA LYS A 16 29.72 -24.61 -35.88
C LYS A 16 30.32 -24.39 -34.49
N GLU A 17 31.44 -23.69 -34.35
CA GLU A 17 32.07 -23.42 -33.04
C GLU A 17 31.85 -21.99 -32.50
N GLU A 18 31.60 -20.97 -33.33
CA GLU A 18 31.32 -19.60 -32.83
C GLU A 18 29.88 -19.39 -32.30
N LEU A 19 28.99 -20.36 -32.51
CA LEU A 19 27.59 -20.30 -32.03
C LEU A 19 27.38 -20.91 -30.64
N GLU A 20 28.40 -21.56 -30.07
CA GLU A 20 28.38 -22.09 -28.70
C GLU A 20 29.02 -21.14 -27.67
N GLU A 21 30.01 -20.32 -28.05
CA GLU A 21 30.60 -19.30 -27.16
C GLU A 21 29.72 -18.04 -26.99
N SER A 22 28.80 -17.79 -27.93
CA SER A 22 27.75 -16.76 -27.79
C SER A 22 26.57 -17.21 -26.92
N ARG A 23 26.50 -18.49 -26.53
CA ARG A 23 25.49 -19.02 -25.59
C ARG A 23 25.94 -18.95 -24.13
N THR A 24 27.23 -19.03 -23.85
CA THR A 24 27.79 -18.93 -22.50
C THR A 24 27.96 -17.48 -22.01
N SER A 25 28.07 -16.49 -22.90
CA SER A 25 28.08 -15.06 -22.53
C SER A 25 26.69 -14.48 -22.22
N ASN A 26 25.60 -15.16 -22.65
CA ASN A 26 24.22 -14.76 -22.35
C ASN A 26 23.71 -15.20 -20.97
N LEU A 27 24.42 -16.10 -20.28
CA LEU A 27 24.08 -16.52 -18.91
C LEU A 27 24.51 -15.49 -17.84
N TRP A 28 25.49 -14.62 -18.14
CA TRP A 28 25.91 -13.55 -17.25
C TRP A 28 25.07 -12.26 -17.40
N ALA A 29 24.64 -11.95 -18.62
CA ALA A 29 23.73 -10.83 -18.88
C ALA A 29 22.34 -11.05 -18.25
N GLY A 30 21.84 -12.29 -18.24
CA GLY A 30 20.57 -12.64 -17.57
C GLY A 30 20.59 -12.49 -16.05
N HIS A 31 21.75 -12.67 -15.40
CA HIS A 31 21.92 -12.51 -13.95
C HIS A 31 22.12 -11.04 -13.52
N ILE A 32 22.73 -10.22 -14.38
CA ILE A 32 22.94 -8.79 -14.10
C ILE A 32 21.70 -7.96 -14.45
N LEU A 33 20.93 -8.34 -15.48
CA LEU A 33 19.65 -7.67 -15.81
C LEU A 33 18.44 -8.15 -14.98
N ARG A 34 18.51 -9.33 -14.33
CA ARG A 34 17.54 -9.70 -13.26
C ARG A 34 17.78 -8.97 -11.94
N ARG A 35 18.94 -8.32 -11.78
CA ARG A 35 19.31 -7.51 -10.61
C ARG A 35 18.86 -6.04 -10.70
N ILE A 36 18.23 -5.65 -11.80
CA ILE A 36 17.27 -4.54 -11.79
C ILE A 36 15.93 -5.11 -11.30
N THR A 37 15.96 -5.77 -10.14
CA THR A 37 14.77 -6.10 -9.38
C THR A 37 14.13 -4.77 -9.04
N THR A 38 12.98 -4.50 -9.66
CA THR A 38 11.85 -3.79 -9.07
C THR A 38 12.22 -3.19 -7.71
N SER A 39 12.59 -1.91 -7.71
CA SER A 39 12.58 -1.13 -6.47
C SER A 39 11.12 -1.02 -6.05
N PHE A 40 10.62 -2.08 -5.41
CA PHE A 40 9.29 -2.14 -4.81
C PHE A 40 9.21 -0.95 -3.87
N ALA A 41 8.36 0.02 -4.19
CA ALA A 41 8.34 1.29 -3.48
C ALA A 41 7.65 1.11 -2.13
N LYS A 42 8.34 0.45 -1.21
CA LYS A 42 8.15 0.55 0.22
C LYS A 42 8.33 2.01 0.59
N GLN A 43 7.27 2.65 1.06
CA GLN A 43 7.31 4.04 1.44
C GLN A 43 7.27 4.16 2.96
N MET A 44 8.09 5.07 3.49
CA MET A 44 7.94 5.49 4.89
C MET A 44 6.82 6.51 4.97
N GLU A 45 5.67 6.10 5.50
CA GLU A 45 4.57 7.00 5.82
C GLU A 45 4.81 7.61 7.20
N VAL A 46 4.67 8.95 7.30
CA VAL A 46 4.71 9.68 8.57
C VAL A 46 3.40 10.43 8.74
N GLU A 47 2.72 10.21 9.87
CA GLU A 47 1.44 10.84 10.19
C GLU A 47 1.41 11.27 11.66
N VAL A 48 0.86 12.45 11.95
CA VAL A 48 0.43 12.80 13.30
C VAL A 48 -0.91 12.15 13.55
N LYS A 49 -1.10 11.49 14.70
CA LYS A 49 -2.32 10.82 15.15
C LYS A 49 -2.73 11.39 16.50
N LEU A 50 -3.87 12.06 16.54
CA LEU A 50 -4.47 12.58 17.76
C LEU A 50 -5.79 11.89 18.02
N ARG A 51 -5.99 11.38 19.23
CA ARG A 51 -7.27 10.83 19.67
C ARG A 51 -8.12 11.97 20.23
N LEU A 52 -9.33 12.11 19.73
CA LEU A 52 -10.32 13.01 20.30
C LEU A 52 -10.97 12.33 21.51
N PRO A 53 -11.20 13.07 22.62
CA PRO A 53 -11.64 12.48 23.88
C PRO A 53 -13.05 11.88 23.79
N ASP A 54 -13.95 12.52 23.05
CA ASP A 54 -15.35 12.12 22.96
C ASP A 54 -16.02 12.56 21.64
N SER A 55 -17.29 12.22 21.50
CA SER A 55 -18.12 12.55 20.34
C SER A 55 -18.46 14.05 20.24
N ALA A 56 -18.46 14.80 21.33
CA ALA A 56 -18.68 16.25 21.32
C ALA A 56 -17.46 16.97 20.74
N ALA A 57 -16.25 16.59 21.14
CA ALA A 57 -15.00 17.06 20.57
C ALA A 57 -14.93 16.73 19.07
N HIS A 58 -15.32 15.51 18.67
CA HIS A 58 -15.41 15.13 17.26
C HIS A 58 -16.36 16.02 16.46
N ARG A 59 -17.59 16.26 16.96
CA ARG A 59 -18.55 17.16 16.31
C ARG A 59 -18.04 18.60 16.21
N LYS A 60 -17.39 19.10 17.25
CA LYS A 60 -16.78 20.44 17.24
C LYS A 60 -15.70 20.56 16.16
N VAL A 61 -14.81 19.57 16.07
CA VAL A 61 -13.76 19.53 15.03
C VAL A 61 -14.36 19.44 13.63
N LEU A 62 -15.37 18.59 13.42
CA LEU A 62 -16.10 18.50 12.15
C LEU A 62 -16.70 19.86 11.75
N SER A 63 -17.37 20.54 12.68
CA SER A 63 -17.98 21.85 12.44
C SER A 63 -16.93 22.90 12.04
N LEU A 64 -15.81 22.97 12.77
CA LEU A 64 -14.72 23.91 12.50
C LEU A 64 -14.03 23.65 11.15
N LEU A 65 -13.93 22.38 10.75
CA LEU A 65 -13.27 22.00 9.50
C LEU A 65 -14.22 21.97 8.29
N SER A 66 -15.54 22.07 8.50
CA SER A 66 -16.54 21.98 7.43
C SER A 66 -16.25 22.85 6.18
N PRO A 67 -15.72 24.10 6.30
CA PRO A 67 -15.43 24.92 5.12
C PRO A 67 -14.28 24.38 4.25
N PHE A 68 -13.46 23.50 4.80
CA PHE A 68 -12.29 22.91 4.15
C PHE A 68 -12.55 21.48 3.67
N HIS A 69 -13.78 20.98 3.79
CA HIS A 69 -14.14 19.61 3.41
C HIS A 69 -13.96 19.41 1.91
N THR A 70 -13.38 18.27 1.56
CA THR A 70 -13.13 17.89 0.16
C THR A 70 -13.88 16.62 -0.19
N LYS A 71 -13.72 15.56 0.61
CA LYS A 71 -14.27 14.23 0.30
C LYS A 71 -14.62 13.48 1.58
N THR A 72 -15.62 12.61 1.48
CA THR A 72 -15.94 11.62 2.51
C THR A 72 -15.77 10.22 1.92
N HIS A 73 -15.05 9.35 2.61
CA HIS A 73 -14.80 7.97 2.22
C HIS A 73 -15.45 7.02 3.23
N HIS A 74 -16.26 6.09 2.72
CA HIS A 74 -16.83 5.00 3.51
C HIS A 74 -15.92 3.79 3.31
N GLN A 75 -15.20 3.44 4.36
CA GLN A 75 -14.15 2.43 4.31
C GLN A 75 -14.56 1.20 5.10
N ARG A 76 -14.54 0.03 4.47
CA ARG A 76 -14.57 -1.26 5.18
C ARG A 76 -13.15 -1.80 5.20
N ASN A 77 -12.63 -2.06 6.40
CA ASN A 77 -11.28 -2.57 6.60
C ASN A 77 -11.38 -4.00 7.14
N SER A 78 -10.78 -4.97 6.45
CA SER A 78 -10.59 -6.34 6.94
C SER A 78 -9.11 -6.65 7.12
N PHE A 79 -8.78 -7.45 8.14
CA PHE A 79 -7.41 -7.74 8.55
C PHE A 79 -7.11 -9.22 8.44
N TYR A 80 -5.85 -9.53 8.14
CA TYR A 80 -5.37 -10.88 7.88
C TYR A 80 -4.03 -11.11 8.56
N ASP A 81 -3.80 -12.34 8.99
CA ASP A 81 -2.52 -12.82 9.53
C ASP A 81 -2.32 -14.28 9.12
N GLY A 82 -1.14 -14.85 9.37
CA GLY A 82 -0.97 -16.30 9.32
C GLY A 82 -1.55 -16.96 10.58
N ALA A 83 -1.81 -18.26 10.49
CA ALA A 83 -2.45 -19.00 11.57
C ALA A 83 -1.66 -19.00 12.89
N ALA A 84 -0.34 -18.75 12.84
CA ALA A 84 0.53 -18.67 14.01
C ALA A 84 0.85 -17.22 14.42
N GLY A 85 0.21 -16.21 13.82
CA GLY A 85 0.48 -14.80 14.11
C GLY A 85 1.81 -14.31 13.52
N GLU A 86 2.20 -14.81 12.35
CA GLU A 86 3.49 -14.52 11.72
C GLU A 86 3.69 -13.02 11.40
N LEU A 87 2.63 -12.31 10.97
CA LEU A 87 2.70 -10.86 10.74
C LEU A 87 2.73 -10.10 12.06
N SER A 88 1.80 -10.39 12.96
CA SER A 88 1.67 -9.68 14.24
C SER A 88 2.92 -9.82 15.12
N SER A 89 3.52 -11.01 15.19
CA SER A 89 4.79 -11.26 15.91
C SER A 89 5.96 -10.42 15.37
N ARG A 90 5.88 -9.99 14.11
CA ARG A 90 6.88 -9.14 13.45
C ARG A 90 6.44 -7.69 13.30
N ARG A 91 5.40 -7.28 14.04
CA ARG A 91 4.80 -5.93 14.00
C ARG A 91 4.39 -5.53 12.58
N ALA A 92 3.79 -6.47 11.86
CA ALA A 92 3.20 -6.24 10.55
C ALA A 92 1.68 -6.48 10.58
N VAL A 93 0.98 -5.76 9.72
CA VAL A 93 -0.47 -5.82 9.57
C VAL A 93 -0.79 -5.83 8.09
N LEU A 94 -1.47 -6.89 7.64
CA LEU A 94 -2.04 -6.97 6.30
C LEU A 94 -3.53 -6.62 6.37
N ARG A 95 -3.96 -5.74 5.48
CA ARG A 95 -5.33 -5.23 5.46
C ARG A 95 -5.86 -5.12 4.04
N LEU A 96 -7.09 -5.58 3.80
CA LEU A 96 -7.88 -5.13 2.65
C LEU A 96 -8.76 -3.96 3.06
N ARG A 97 -8.77 -2.91 2.24
CA ARG A 97 -9.60 -1.72 2.41
C ARG A 97 -10.49 -1.54 1.19
N PHE A 98 -11.79 -1.62 1.42
CA PHE A 98 -12.82 -1.34 0.43
C PHE A 98 -13.30 0.09 0.59
N TYR A 99 -13.43 0.82 -0.51
CA TYR A 99 -14.11 2.12 -0.57
C TYR A 99 -15.53 1.88 -1.10
N GLU A 100 -16.50 1.82 -0.18
CA GLU A 100 -17.89 1.43 -0.49
C GLU A 100 -18.68 2.55 -1.20
N ASN A 101 -18.21 3.79 -1.14
CA ASN A 101 -18.87 4.95 -1.74
C ASN A 101 -18.07 5.59 -2.91
N SER A 102 -17.08 4.89 -3.45
CA SER A 102 -16.35 5.36 -4.63
C SER A 102 -17.00 4.88 -5.92
N GLN A 103 -16.86 5.66 -6.99
CA GLN A 103 -17.18 5.22 -8.35
C GLN A 103 -15.96 5.48 -9.26
N PRO A 104 -15.34 4.43 -9.84
CA PRO A 104 -15.62 3.00 -9.60
C PRO A 104 -15.34 2.58 -8.15
N LEU A 105 -15.90 1.42 -7.75
CA LEU A 105 -15.57 0.79 -6.46
C LEU A 105 -14.09 0.44 -6.43
N LYS A 106 -13.44 0.62 -5.27
CA LYS A 106 -11.99 0.40 -5.13
C LYS A 106 -11.69 -0.51 -3.95
N CYS A 107 -10.75 -1.42 -4.15
CA CYS A 107 -10.17 -2.25 -3.12
C CYS A 107 -8.65 -2.05 -3.10
N PHE A 108 -8.08 -1.94 -1.91
CA PHE A 108 -6.63 -1.84 -1.72
C PHE A 108 -6.15 -2.89 -0.74
N ILE A 109 -5.07 -3.57 -1.10
CA ILE A 109 -4.30 -4.39 -0.18
C ILE A 109 -3.15 -3.54 0.38
N CYS A 110 -3.05 -3.48 1.71
CA CYS A 110 -2.06 -2.68 2.42
C CYS A 110 -1.28 -3.56 3.38
N LEU A 111 0.04 -3.55 3.28
CA LEU A 111 0.94 -4.10 4.29
C LEU A 111 1.64 -2.94 5.01
N LYS A 112 1.34 -2.82 6.31
CA LYS A 112 2.04 -1.89 7.21
C LYS A 112 2.98 -2.70 8.10
N ALA A 113 4.25 -2.32 8.19
CA ALA A 113 5.26 -3.00 8.99
C ALA A 113 6.07 -2.01 9.84
N LYS A 114 6.58 -2.51 10.99
CA LYS A 114 7.49 -1.78 11.89
C LYS A 114 6.95 -0.40 12.31
N ALA A 115 5.64 -0.32 12.52
CA ALA A 115 5.01 0.91 12.97
C ALA A 115 5.56 1.33 14.33
N VAL A 116 5.96 2.60 14.44
CA VAL A 116 6.38 3.24 15.70
C VAL A 116 5.57 4.52 15.86
N ILE A 117 4.93 4.69 17.01
CA ILE A 117 4.20 5.91 17.36
C ILE A 117 4.84 6.48 18.63
N VAL A 118 5.35 7.71 18.54
CA VAL A 118 5.95 8.45 19.66
C VAL A 118 5.38 9.87 19.62
N ASP A 119 4.84 10.33 20.75
CA ASP A 119 4.25 11.67 20.90
C ASP A 119 3.22 12.01 19.82
N GLY A 120 2.36 11.04 19.51
CA GLY A 120 1.35 11.16 18.45
C GLY A 120 1.91 11.09 17.03
N VAL A 121 3.22 11.02 16.80
CA VAL A 121 3.81 10.88 15.46
C VAL A 121 4.04 9.41 15.12
N SER A 122 3.23 8.89 14.20
CA SER A 122 3.34 7.56 13.61
C SER A 122 4.31 7.55 12.44
N ARG A 123 5.27 6.64 12.47
CA ARG A 123 6.17 6.32 11.35
C ARG A 123 5.99 4.85 11.01
N VAL A 124 5.69 4.53 9.76
CA VAL A 124 5.40 3.15 9.35
C VAL A 124 5.93 2.87 7.95
N GLU A 125 6.48 1.67 7.77
CA GLU A 125 6.77 1.15 6.43
C GLU A 125 5.44 0.70 5.82
N GLU A 126 4.97 1.37 4.78
CA GLU A 126 3.74 0.99 4.09
C GLU A 126 4.02 0.60 2.64
N ASP A 127 3.32 -0.44 2.22
CA ASP A 127 3.22 -0.85 0.84
C ASP A 127 1.75 -1.14 0.51
N GLU A 128 1.20 -0.41 -0.44
CA GLU A 128 -0.22 -0.42 -0.81
C GLU A 128 -0.37 -0.64 -2.32
N GLU A 129 -1.36 -1.44 -2.71
CA GLU A 129 -1.66 -1.78 -4.10
C GLU A 129 -3.17 -1.82 -4.30
N GLU A 130 -3.64 -1.26 -5.40
CA GLU A 130 -5.04 -1.40 -5.83
C GLU A 130 -5.22 -2.81 -6.39
N VAL A 131 -6.24 -3.51 -5.91
CA VAL A 131 -6.62 -4.85 -6.39
C VAL A 131 -8.05 -4.80 -6.92
N ASP A 132 -8.39 -5.76 -7.78
CA ASP A 132 -9.75 -5.88 -8.26
C ASP A 132 -10.74 -6.03 -7.08
N PHE A 133 -11.87 -5.34 -7.19
CA PHE A 133 -12.84 -5.26 -6.10
C PHE A 133 -13.46 -6.63 -5.80
N GLU A 134 -13.79 -7.40 -6.84
CA GLU A 134 -14.39 -8.74 -6.71
C GLU A 134 -13.38 -9.75 -6.15
N VAL A 135 -12.12 -9.67 -6.58
CA VAL A 135 -11.03 -10.46 -5.97
C VAL A 135 -10.92 -10.15 -4.47
N GLY A 136 -11.02 -8.87 -4.10
CA GLY A 136 -11.05 -8.45 -2.71
C GLY A 136 -12.22 -9.06 -1.92
N LEU A 137 -13.43 -9.07 -2.50
CA LEU A 137 -14.62 -9.66 -1.88
C LEU A 137 -14.48 -11.18 -1.69
N GLN A 138 -13.94 -11.88 -2.69
CA GLN A 138 -13.66 -13.31 -2.57
C GLN A 138 -12.68 -13.60 -1.43
N CYS A 139 -11.66 -12.76 -1.24
CA CYS A 139 -10.72 -12.88 -0.12
C CYS A 139 -11.33 -12.48 1.23
N LEU A 140 -12.39 -11.69 1.22
CA LEU A 140 -13.14 -11.32 2.42
C LEU A 140 -14.03 -12.46 2.90
N GLU A 141 -14.65 -13.19 1.96
CA GLU A 141 -15.43 -14.40 2.24
C GLU A 141 -14.54 -15.58 2.62
N ASP A 142 -13.41 -15.73 1.93
CA ASP A 142 -12.45 -16.81 2.14
C ASP A 142 -11.01 -16.28 2.12
N ALA A 143 -10.43 -16.16 3.31
CA ALA A 143 -9.08 -15.64 3.49
C ALA A 143 -7.99 -16.50 2.83
N THR A 144 -8.26 -17.78 2.54
CA THR A 144 -7.28 -18.67 1.93
C THR A 144 -6.93 -18.25 0.50
N LYS A 145 -7.90 -17.65 -0.21
CA LYS A 145 -7.74 -17.12 -1.58
C LYS A 145 -6.72 -15.98 -1.68
N LEU A 146 -6.38 -15.33 -0.56
CA LEU A 146 -5.38 -14.26 -0.54
C LEU A 146 -3.98 -14.75 -0.94
N VAL A 147 -3.72 -16.06 -0.88
CA VAL A 147 -2.48 -16.68 -1.37
C VAL A 147 -2.39 -16.61 -2.90
N ASP A 148 -3.51 -16.75 -3.59
CA ASP A 148 -3.58 -16.84 -5.06
C ASP A 148 -3.72 -15.49 -5.74
N VAL A 149 -3.93 -14.41 -4.97
CA VAL A 149 -3.97 -13.05 -5.51
C VAL A 149 -2.60 -12.68 -6.08
N ASP A 150 -2.58 -12.34 -7.37
CA ASP A 150 -1.43 -11.75 -8.05
C ASP A 150 -1.23 -10.29 -7.58
N SER A 151 -0.71 -10.16 -6.37
CA SER A 151 -0.40 -8.89 -5.71
C SER A 151 1.01 -8.94 -5.17
N ARG A 152 1.77 -7.89 -5.45
CA ARG A 152 3.12 -7.74 -4.89
C ARG A 152 3.08 -7.58 -3.37
N VAL A 153 2.01 -6.97 -2.80
CA VAL A 153 1.83 -6.86 -1.34
C VAL A 153 1.56 -8.22 -0.71
N ALA A 154 0.63 -9.00 -1.30
CA ALA A 154 0.29 -10.34 -0.80
C ALA A 154 1.51 -11.25 -0.83
N ARG A 155 2.24 -11.25 -1.97
CA ARG A 155 3.49 -12.00 -2.11
C ARG A 155 4.54 -11.58 -1.08
N ARG A 156 4.73 -10.27 -0.88
CA ARG A 156 5.65 -9.73 0.13
C ARG A 156 5.27 -10.18 1.55
N ALA A 157 3.98 -10.16 1.90
CA ALA A 157 3.52 -10.64 3.20
C ALA A 157 3.88 -12.13 3.41
N ARG A 158 3.74 -12.97 2.39
CA ARG A 158 4.12 -14.39 2.47
C ARG A 158 5.64 -14.59 2.55
N GLU A 159 6.39 -13.95 1.66
CA GLU A 159 7.84 -14.16 1.52
C GLU A 159 8.65 -13.51 2.65
N GLU A 160 8.39 -12.24 2.98
CA GLU A 160 9.18 -11.49 3.97
C GLU A 160 8.81 -11.88 5.41
N PHE A 161 7.54 -12.19 5.67
CA PHE A 161 7.04 -12.47 7.01
C PHE A 161 6.83 -13.96 7.29
N GLY A 162 6.89 -14.82 6.27
CA GLY A 162 6.89 -16.26 6.42
C GLY A 162 5.51 -16.91 6.56
N VAL A 163 4.46 -16.27 6.04
CA VAL A 163 3.10 -16.84 6.00
C VAL A 163 3.05 -17.95 4.95
N LYS A 164 3.37 -19.18 5.36
CA LYS A 164 3.48 -20.34 4.45
C LYS A 164 2.17 -21.14 4.31
N ALA A 165 1.43 -21.30 5.40
CA ALA A 165 0.22 -22.12 5.45
C ALA A 165 -1.03 -21.39 4.90
N GLY A 166 -0.88 -20.14 4.48
CA GLY A 166 -1.98 -19.27 4.07
C GLY A 166 -2.42 -18.30 5.15
N PHE A 167 -3.45 -17.51 4.81
CA PHE A 167 -3.94 -16.45 5.68
C PHE A 167 -5.24 -16.86 6.38
N VAL A 168 -5.44 -16.30 7.57
CA VAL A 168 -6.69 -16.33 8.31
C VAL A 168 -7.26 -14.91 8.42
N GLY A 169 -8.59 -14.81 8.37
CA GLY A 169 -9.29 -13.54 8.58
C GLY A 169 -9.40 -13.22 10.07
N LEU A 170 -8.98 -12.02 10.46
CA LEU A 170 -9.08 -11.52 11.85
C LEU A 170 -10.35 -10.69 12.09
N GLY A 171 -11.23 -10.60 11.09
CA GLY A 171 -12.37 -9.69 11.10
C GLY A 171 -11.99 -8.27 10.65
N GLY A 172 -12.83 -7.30 11.01
CA GLY A 172 -12.71 -5.95 10.48
C GLY A 172 -13.70 -4.96 11.06
N PHE A 173 -13.66 -3.73 10.55
CA PHE A 173 -14.56 -2.66 10.96
C PHE A 173 -14.82 -1.66 9.84
N ARG A 174 -15.92 -0.92 9.96
CA ARG A 174 -16.30 0.18 9.08
C ARG A 174 -15.84 1.52 9.65
N ASN A 175 -15.50 2.43 8.76
CA ASN A 175 -14.91 3.71 9.12
C ASN A 175 -15.31 4.79 8.11
N VAL A 176 -15.84 5.89 8.61
CA VAL A 176 -16.13 7.08 7.81
C VAL A 176 -14.97 8.05 7.95
N ARG A 177 -14.30 8.34 6.83
CA ARG A 177 -13.16 9.25 6.77
C ARG A 177 -13.53 10.52 6.03
N ASN A 178 -13.48 11.65 6.71
CA ASN A 178 -13.57 12.97 6.09
C ASN A 178 -12.18 13.50 5.78
N VAL A 179 -12.00 13.99 4.55
CA VAL A 179 -10.77 14.59 4.05
C VAL A 179 -10.98 16.09 3.90
N TYR A 180 -10.07 16.86 4.48
CA TYR A 180 -10.08 18.31 4.41
C TYR A 180 -8.78 18.81 3.82
N GLU A 181 -8.85 19.87 3.02
CA GLU A 181 -7.69 20.51 2.43
C GLU A 181 -7.47 21.89 3.06
N ARG A 182 -6.31 22.10 3.68
CA ARG A 182 -5.92 23.41 4.22
C ARG A 182 -4.68 23.93 3.50
N MET A 183 -4.78 25.14 2.96
CA MET A 183 -3.61 25.90 2.50
C MET A 183 -2.89 26.49 3.72
N ARG A 184 -1.61 26.15 3.92
CA ARG A 184 -0.71 27.00 4.72
C ARG A 184 -0.04 28.00 3.78
N LEU A 185 -0.28 29.29 4.03
CA LEU A 185 0.52 30.39 3.48
C LEU A 185 1.90 30.35 4.13
N SER A 186 2.90 29.91 3.39
CA SER A 186 4.29 30.32 3.62
C SER A 186 4.74 31.02 2.35
N THR A 187 5.31 32.21 2.47
CA THR A 187 5.52 33.20 1.40
C THR A 187 6.28 32.70 0.18
N HIS A 188 6.88 31.51 0.21
CA HIS A 188 7.61 30.94 -0.93
C HIS A 188 7.27 29.47 -1.25
N ILE A 189 6.32 28.84 -0.55
CA ILE A 189 5.91 27.46 -0.84
C ILE A 189 4.40 27.31 -0.60
N ARG A 190 3.60 27.21 -1.68
CA ARG A 190 2.21 26.75 -1.60
C ARG A 190 2.23 25.24 -1.34
N ARG A 191 1.81 24.79 -0.15
CA ARG A 191 1.64 23.36 0.14
C ARG A 191 0.31 23.11 0.85
N CYS A 192 -0.50 22.25 0.24
CA CYS A 192 -1.72 21.74 0.84
C CYS A 192 -1.38 20.60 1.80
N GLN A 193 -1.86 20.70 3.04
CA GLN A 193 -1.88 19.58 3.99
C GLN A 193 -3.27 18.97 3.96
N SER A 194 -3.36 17.65 3.77
CA SER A 194 -4.62 16.91 3.80
C SER A 194 -4.86 16.43 5.22
N LEU A 195 -5.94 16.90 5.85
CA LEU A 195 -6.33 16.48 7.19
C LEU A 195 -7.37 15.36 7.07
N ARG A 196 -7.23 14.28 7.85
CA ARG A 196 -8.15 13.15 7.83
C ARG A 196 -8.79 12.98 9.21
N LEU A 197 -10.12 13.08 9.30
CA LEU A 197 -10.86 12.80 10.53
C LEU A 197 -11.65 11.50 10.36
N PHE A 198 -11.63 10.67 11.40
CA PHE A 198 -12.20 9.33 11.41
C PHE A 198 -13.35 9.22 12.41
N GLY A 199 -14.45 8.58 11.99
CA GLY A 199 -15.51 8.09 12.87
C GLY A 199 -15.68 6.59 12.71
N LEU A 200 -15.62 5.84 13.81
CA LEU A 200 -15.94 4.42 13.82
C LEU A 200 -17.46 4.24 13.88
N GLU A 201 -18.02 3.57 12.87
CA GLU A 201 -19.40 3.09 12.91
C GLU A 201 -19.37 1.66 13.48
N SER A 202 -19.84 1.51 14.73
CA SER A 202 -20.22 0.24 15.41
C SER A 202 -19.37 -1.01 15.13
N CYS A 203 -18.56 -1.45 16.11
CA CYS A 203 -17.92 -2.77 16.10
C CYS A 203 -18.85 -3.84 16.69
N LEU A 204 -19.09 -4.94 15.95
CA LEU A 204 -19.54 -6.22 16.50
C LEU A 204 -18.33 -6.92 17.13
N SER A 205 -18.08 -6.62 18.42
CA SER A 205 -17.36 -7.43 19.42
C SER A 205 -16.72 -6.50 20.47
N ASN A 206 -17.40 -6.39 21.61
CA ASN A 206 -16.92 -6.05 22.96
C ASN A 206 -15.89 -4.93 23.23
N TYR A 207 -15.69 -3.93 22.36
CA TYR A 207 -15.13 -2.63 22.77
C TYR A 207 -15.65 -1.51 21.84
N CYS A 208 -16.73 -0.83 22.23
CA CYS A 208 -17.24 0.34 21.52
C CYS A 208 -16.89 1.62 22.28
N HIS A 209 -15.86 2.34 21.83
CA HIS A 209 -15.75 3.77 22.04
C HIS A 209 -15.86 4.45 20.67
N VAL A 210 -16.81 5.37 20.53
CA VAL A 210 -16.84 6.33 19.41
C VAL A 210 -15.66 7.29 19.60
N GLY A 211 -14.46 6.83 19.29
CA GLY A 211 -13.23 7.60 19.35
C GLY A 211 -12.96 8.19 17.97
N GLY A 212 -12.99 9.53 17.87
CA GLY A 212 -12.50 10.20 16.69
C GLY A 212 -10.98 10.20 16.66
N CYS A 213 -10.36 9.96 15.51
CA CYS A 213 -8.92 10.18 15.32
C CYS A 213 -8.72 11.28 14.29
N LEU A 214 -7.77 12.18 14.55
CA LEU A 214 -7.30 13.18 13.60
C LEU A 214 -5.92 12.76 13.09
N LEU A 215 -5.81 12.56 11.77
CA LEU A 215 -4.55 12.25 11.12
C LEU A 215 -4.06 13.41 10.25
N ILE A 216 -2.79 13.79 10.42
CA ILE A 216 -2.10 14.77 9.59
C ILE A 216 -0.88 14.08 8.95
N PRO A 217 -0.90 13.74 7.65
CA PRO A 217 0.26 13.22 6.95
C PRO A 217 1.34 14.31 6.87
N VAL A 218 2.58 13.93 7.19
CA VAL A 218 3.76 14.81 7.14
C VAL A 218 4.71 14.25 6.08
N LYS A 219 4.98 15.01 5.01
CA LYS A 219 6.02 14.60 4.04
C LYS A 219 7.41 14.71 4.69
N LYS A 220 8.31 13.80 4.28
CA LYS A 220 9.62 13.43 4.86
C LYS A 220 10.70 14.54 5.02
N GLN A 221 10.35 15.82 5.14
CA GLN A 221 11.31 16.87 5.47
C GLN A 221 10.71 17.80 6.54
N LYS A 222 11.36 17.82 7.71
CA LYS A 222 11.11 18.70 8.88
C LYS A 222 9.90 18.32 9.74
N VAL A 223 9.98 17.18 10.42
CA VAL A 223 9.06 16.84 11.54
C VAL A 223 9.38 17.71 12.77
N ASP A 224 10.65 18.05 12.99
CA ASP A 224 11.10 18.72 14.23
C ASP A 224 10.67 20.20 14.33
N ALA A 225 10.34 20.85 13.21
CA ALA A 225 9.92 22.26 13.19
C ALA A 225 8.39 22.44 13.34
N ALA A 226 7.59 21.41 13.04
CA ALA A 226 6.13 21.55 12.96
C ALA A 226 5.43 21.42 14.33
N ILE A 227 6.05 20.73 15.28
CA ILE A 227 5.48 20.49 16.62
C ILE A 227 5.56 21.76 17.49
N ASN A 228 6.65 22.52 17.40
CA ASN A 228 6.87 23.75 18.18
C ASN A 228 6.04 24.97 17.72
N GLN A 229 5.23 24.84 16.67
CA GLN A 229 4.39 25.93 16.15
C GLN A 229 2.89 25.60 16.17
N ALA A 230 2.50 24.45 16.71
CA ALA A 230 1.11 23.98 16.68
C ALA A 230 0.37 24.07 18.02
N PHE A 231 1.04 24.56 19.08
CA PHE A 231 0.45 24.90 20.37
C PHE A 231 1.02 26.22 20.86
#